data_AF-A0A1C3H1W3-F1
#
_entry.id   AF-A0A1C3H1W3-F1
#
_cell.length_a   1.000
_cell.length_b   1.000
_cell.length_c   1.000
_cell.angle_alpha   90.00
_cell.angle_beta   90.00
_cell.angle_gamma   90.00
#
_symmetry.space_group_name_H-M   'P 1'
#
loop_
_entity.id
_entity.type
_entity.pdbx_description
1 polymer ?
#
loop_
_entity_poly.entity_id
_entity_poly.type
_entity_poly.pdbx_seq_one_letter_code
_entity_poly.pdbx_strand_id
1 'polypeptide(L)'
;MYKRSLALLAPVAIVSCVTVNIYFPAAAAEKAADQIILDVWHQQGGAAEATKAATTPPAAKNSGAKNEHSALDPRRIVVAALSAISGEAHAQNVDFNASSPQIEQIKARMASRFGELRPFLDSGAIGLTADGLIAVHDANAASLADRARMNQLVSAENKDRKALYQAIADANNQPGWAGQIQKTFAERWISQAQSGWWYQSGGGWKKK
;
A
#
# COMPACT_ATOMS: atom_id res chain seq x y z
N MET A 1 -42.51 57.00 3.71
CA MET A 1 -41.83 56.62 2.45
C MET A 1 -40.47 56.05 2.80
N TYR A 2 -40.32 54.72 2.78
CA TYR A 2 -39.08 54.03 3.14
C TYR A 2 -38.08 54.08 1.96
N LYS A 3 -36.95 54.76 2.13
CA LYS A 3 -35.82 54.69 1.19
C LYS A 3 -35.08 53.37 1.43
N ARG A 4 -35.16 52.45 0.47
CA ARG A 4 -34.44 51.18 0.45
C ARG A 4 -32.96 51.44 0.12
N SER A 5 -32.08 51.34 1.11
CA SER A 5 -30.65 51.25 0.88
C SER A 5 -30.33 49.88 0.28
N LEU A 6 -29.99 49.86 -1.01
CA LEU A 6 -29.49 48.69 -1.70
C LEU A 6 -28.01 48.51 -1.31
N ALA A 7 -27.75 47.79 -0.22
CA ALA A 7 -26.40 47.38 0.15
C ALA A 7 -25.94 46.26 -0.81
N LEU A 8 -25.07 46.61 -1.75
CA LEU A 8 -24.42 45.67 -2.66
C LEU A 8 -23.38 44.88 -1.84
N LEU A 9 -23.73 43.65 -1.43
CA LEU A 9 -22.86 42.77 -0.66
C LEU A 9 -21.92 42.05 -1.64
N ALA A 10 -20.67 42.52 -1.75
CA ALA A 10 -19.63 41.86 -2.55
C ALA A 10 -19.14 40.60 -1.82
N PRO A 11 -19.12 39.41 -2.45
CA PRO A 11 -18.59 38.22 -1.81
C PRO A 11 -17.06 38.30 -1.73
N VAL A 12 -16.54 38.36 -0.50
CA VAL A 12 -15.11 38.25 -0.20
C VAL A 12 -14.71 36.79 -0.38
N ALA A 13 -13.95 36.49 -1.44
CA ALA A 13 -13.37 35.17 -1.65
C ALA A 13 -12.16 35.00 -0.71
N ILE A 14 -12.34 34.21 0.35
CA ILE A 14 -11.25 33.84 1.26
C ILE A 14 -10.54 32.63 0.64
N VAL A 15 -9.35 32.84 0.09
CA VAL A 15 -8.46 31.77 -0.36
C VAL A 15 -7.76 31.18 0.87
N SER A 16 -8.28 30.09 1.42
CA SER A 16 -7.60 29.35 2.48
C SER A 16 -6.59 28.38 1.86
N CYS A 17 -5.31 28.74 1.90
CA CYS A 17 -4.24 27.74 1.75
C CYS A 17 -4.22 26.88 3.02
N VAL A 18 -5.02 25.81 3.07
CA VAL A 18 -4.90 24.79 4.11
C VAL A 18 -3.57 24.08 3.89
N THR A 19 -2.65 24.25 4.83
CA THR A 19 -1.42 23.44 4.88
C THR A 19 -1.83 22.05 5.34
N VAL A 20 -2.26 21.19 4.43
CA VAL A 20 -2.54 19.78 4.76
C VAL A 20 -1.17 19.12 5.01
N ASN A 21 -0.75 19.07 6.26
CA ASN A 21 0.40 18.28 6.67
C ASN A 21 -0.01 16.80 6.60
N ILE A 22 0.15 16.17 5.44
CA ILE A 22 -0.20 14.76 5.25
C ILE A 22 0.81 13.92 6.03
N TYR A 23 0.37 13.43 7.20
CA TYR A 23 1.12 12.49 8.01
C TYR A 23 1.10 11.09 7.35
N PHE A 24 2.18 10.32 7.55
CA PHE A 24 2.28 8.95 7.04
C PHE A 24 1.25 8.02 7.71
N PRO A 25 0.28 7.47 6.96
CA PRO A 25 -0.79 6.64 7.52
C PRO A 25 -0.33 5.19 7.78
N ALA A 26 0.40 4.99 8.88
CA ALA A 26 1.05 3.72 9.22
C ALA A 26 0.12 2.49 9.15
N ALA A 27 -1.10 2.56 9.70
CA ALA A 27 -2.03 1.42 9.69
C ALA A 27 -2.45 0.98 8.27
N ALA A 28 -2.57 1.93 7.33
CA ALA A 28 -2.86 1.60 5.94
C ALA A 28 -1.66 0.92 5.27
N ALA A 29 -0.44 1.40 5.56
CA ALA A 29 0.79 0.79 5.08
C ALA A 29 1.01 -0.61 5.68
N GLU A 30 0.67 -0.84 6.95
CA GLU A 30 0.73 -2.16 7.60
C GLU A 30 -0.20 -3.17 6.92
N LYS A 31 -1.46 -2.75 6.65
CA LYS A 31 -2.44 -3.60 5.95
C LYS A 31 -1.98 -3.95 4.54
N ALA A 32 -1.44 -2.98 3.80
CA ALA A 32 -0.91 -3.22 2.46
C ALA A 32 0.32 -4.13 2.49
N ALA A 33 1.23 -3.90 3.44
CA ALA A 33 2.36 -4.78 3.66
C ALA A 33 1.92 -6.22 3.91
N ASP A 34 0.87 -6.43 4.71
CA ASP A 34 0.36 -7.78 4.96
C ASP A 34 -0.11 -8.49 3.71
N GLN A 35 -0.87 -7.80 2.86
CA GLN A 35 -1.37 -8.38 1.61
C GLN A 35 -0.23 -8.65 0.63
N ILE A 36 0.69 -7.71 0.46
CA ILE A 36 1.80 -7.85 -0.47
C ILE A 36 2.76 -8.97 -0.04
N ILE A 37 3.03 -9.10 1.26
CA ILE A 37 3.85 -10.19 1.80
C ILE A 37 3.17 -11.53 1.56
N LEU A 38 1.87 -11.60 1.79
CA LEU A 38 1.07 -12.80 1.52
C LEU A 38 1.20 -13.20 0.04
N ASP A 39 0.98 -12.25 -0.88
CA ASP A 39 1.12 -12.46 -2.32
C ASP A 39 2.51 -12.99 -2.69
N VAL A 40 3.57 -12.34 -2.19
CA VAL A 40 4.96 -12.70 -2.52
C VAL A 40 5.34 -14.08 -1.99
N TRP A 41 4.94 -14.44 -0.78
CA TRP A 41 5.32 -15.71 -0.17
C TRP A 41 4.42 -16.89 -0.54
N HIS A 42 3.15 -16.66 -0.85
CA HIS A 42 2.14 -17.73 -1.00
C HIS A 42 1.64 -17.94 -2.44
N GLN A 43 2.06 -17.12 -3.41
CA GLN A 43 1.70 -17.37 -4.82
C GLN A 43 2.30 -18.65 -5.42
N GLN A 44 3.18 -19.36 -4.72
CA GLN A 44 3.83 -20.57 -5.24
C GLN A 44 2.96 -21.84 -5.23
N GLY A 45 1.67 -21.76 -4.87
CA GLY A 45 0.74 -22.88 -4.84
C GLY A 45 -0.34 -22.89 -5.93
N GLY A 46 -0.36 -21.91 -6.86
CA GLY A 46 -1.54 -21.65 -7.71
C GLY A 46 -1.27 -21.46 -9.20
N ALA A 47 -0.13 -21.89 -9.73
CA ALA A 47 0.20 -21.74 -11.16
C ALA A 47 -0.51 -22.76 -12.08
N ALA A 48 -1.71 -23.22 -11.70
CA ALA A 48 -2.52 -24.14 -12.50
C ALA A 48 -4.02 -23.85 -12.40
N GLU A 49 -4.48 -22.58 -12.35
CA GLU A 49 -5.90 -22.29 -12.60
C GLU A 49 -6.23 -20.83 -12.99
N ALA A 50 -5.33 -20.15 -13.72
CA ALA A 50 -5.59 -18.80 -14.25
C ALA A 50 -5.68 -18.80 -15.79
N THR A 51 -6.42 -19.74 -16.37
CA THR A 51 -6.87 -19.67 -17.77
C THR A 51 -8.35 -20.01 -17.85
N LYS A 52 -9.20 -19.13 -17.30
CA LYS A 52 -10.61 -18.93 -17.71
C LYS A 52 -11.27 -17.92 -16.78
N ALA A 53 -11.29 -16.65 -17.18
CA ALA A 53 -12.41 -15.72 -16.96
C ALA A 53 -12.06 -14.33 -17.51
N ALA A 54 -12.06 -14.21 -18.83
CA ALA A 54 -12.30 -12.94 -19.50
C ALA A 54 -13.57 -13.11 -20.32
N THR A 55 -14.71 -12.72 -19.74
CA THR A 55 -15.93 -12.34 -20.46
C THR A 55 -16.89 -11.66 -19.49
N THR A 56 -16.87 -10.33 -19.47
CA THR A 56 -18.04 -9.52 -19.06
C THR A 56 -19.14 -9.73 -20.11
N PRO A 57 -20.42 -9.76 -19.72
CA PRO A 57 -21.30 -8.64 -20.10
C PRO A 57 -22.27 -8.13 -18.99
N PRO A 58 -22.90 -6.96 -19.20
CA PRO A 58 -23.49 -6.11 -18.15
C PRO A 58 -24.99 -6.35 -17.92
N ALA A 59 -25.44 -6.13 -16.67
CA ALA A 59 -26.85 -6.05 -16.26
C ALA A 59 -26.88 -5.49 -14.82
N ALA A 60 -27.85 -4.71 -14.32
CA ALA A 60 -29.06 -4.14 -14.88
C ALA A 60 -29.46 -2.94 -14.00
N LYS A 61 -30.21 -2.02 -14.60
CA LYS A 61 -30.98 -0.97 -13.94
C LYS A 61 -31.99 -1.61 -12.97
N ASN A 62 -32.04 -1.13 -11.73
CA ASN A 62 -33.22 -1.30 -10.88
C ASN A 62 -33.91 0.05 -10.69
N SER A 63 -35.01 0.19 -11.41
CA SER A 63 -36.05 1.17 -11.19
C SER A 63 -36.75 0.88 -9.87
N GLY A 64 -36.82 1.89 -9.00
CA GLY A 64 -37.73 1.95 -7.86
C GLY A 64 -38.33 3.35 -7.79
N ALA A 65 -39.35 3.60 -8.61
CA ALA A 65 -40.23 4.77 -8.43
C ALA A 65 -41.06 4.53 -7.16
N LYS A 66 -41.27 5.51 -6.28
CA LYS A 66 -42.33 6.52 -6.38
C LYS A 66 -42.33 7.35 -5.08
N ASN A 67 -42.36 8.70 -5.16
CA ASN A 67 -43.42 9.59 -4.61
C ASN A 67 -42.85 10.52 -3.51
N GLU A 68 -43.04 11.85 -3.38
CA GLU A 68 -43.85 12.86 -4.08
C GLU A 68 -43.23 14.26 -3.91
N HIS A 69 -43.74 15.19 -4.70
CA HIS A 69 -43.48 16.63 -4.67
C HIS A 69 -43.81 17.26 -3.30
N SER A 70 -42.86 18.02 -2.74
CA SER A 70 -43.16 19.24 -2.00
C SER A 70 -41.95 20.16 -2.07
N ALA A 71 -42.03 21.08 -3.03
CA ALA A 71 -41.13 22.21 -3.12
C ALA A 71 -41.38 23.14 -1.93
N LEU A 72 -40.30 23.69 -1.37
CA LEU A 72 -40.24 24.72 -0.31
C LEU A 72 -40.21 24.23 1.15
N ASP A 73 -39.19 23.43 1.50
CA ASP A 73 -38.71 23.36 2.89
C ASP A 73 -37.45 24.25 3.04
N PRO A 74 -37.53 25.39 3.76
CA PRO A 74 -36.40 26.31 3.95
C PRO A 74 -35.23 25.66 4.71
N ARG A 75 -35.45 24.58 5.46
CA ARG A 75 -34.36 23.84 6.13
C ARG A 75 -33.47 23.11 5.13
N ARG A 76 -34.02 22.65 4.00
CA ARG A 76 -33.24 21.99 2.94
C ARG A 76 -32.40 22.97 2.14
N ILE A 77 -32.84 24.22 1.97
CA ILE A 77 -32.04 25.27 1.33
C ILE A 77 -30.82 25.62 2.19
N VAL A 78 -30.99 25.70 3.51
CA VAL A 78 -29.88 25.94 4.43
C VAL A 78 -28.89 24.77 4.43
N VAL A 79 -29.37 23.52 4.49
CA VAL A 79 -28.49 22.33 4.43
C VAL A 79 -27.78 22.22 3.08
N ALA A 80 -28.47 22.48 1.96
CA ALA A 80 -27.87 22.48 0.63
C ALA A 80 -26.84 23.61 0.43
N ALA A 81 -27.10 24.80 0.99
CA ALA A 81 -26.13 25.89 1.00
C ALA A 81 -24.92 25.56 1.87
N LEU A 82 -25.10 24.96 3.06
CA LEU A 82 -24.01 24.57 3.94
C LEU A 82 -23.13 23.47 3.33
N SER A 83 -23.72 22.52 2.60
CA SER A 83 -23.00 21.45 1.92
C SER A 83 -22.32 21.92 0.63
N ALA A 84 -22.85 22.94 -0.07
CA ALA A 84 -22.18 23.56 -1.20
C ALA A 84 -20.96 24.43 -0.79
N ILE A 85 -20.96 24.97 0.43
CA ILE A 85 -19.84 25.76 1.00
C ILE A 85 -18.82 24.85 1.70
N SER A 86 -19.24 23.67 2.16
CA SER A 86 -18.35 22.61 2.62
C SER A 86 -17.70 21.97 1.40
N GLY A 87 -16.70 22.64 0.82
CA GLY A 87 -15.86 22.03 -0.20
C GLY A 87 -15.48 20.64 0.27
N GLU A 88 -15.84 19.63 -0.51
CA GLU A 88 -15.44 18.25 -0.24
C GLU A 88 -13.93 18.27 -0.11
N ALA A 89 -13.43 18.23 1.13
CA ALA A 89 -12.05 17.96 1.38
C ALA A 89 -11.87 16.52 0.92
N HIS A 90 -11.56 16.33 -0.36
CA HIS A 90 -11.12 15.07 -0.90
C HIS A 90 -9.87 14.71 -0.12
N ALA A 91 -10.05 13.95 0.97
CA ALA A 91 -8.96 13.23 1.59
C ALA A 91 -8.32 12.44 0.45
N GLN A 92 -7.09 12.77 0.10
CA GLN A 92 -6.32 11.95 -0.85
C GLN A 92 -6.37 10.53 -0.30
N ASN A 93 -7.11 9.66 -0.99
CA ASN A 93 -7.24 8.27 -0.59
C ASN A 93 -5.88 7.64 -0.89
N VAL A 94 -5.08 7.45 0.14
CA VAL A 94 -3.73 6.92 0.00
C VAL A 94 -3.85 5.44 -0.36
N ASP A 95 -3.39 5.07 -1.56
CA ASP A 95 -3.44 3.71 -2.06
C ASP A 95 -2.07 3.03 -1.91
N PHE A 96 -1.88 2.39 -0.75
CA PHE A 96 -0.71 1.53 -0.53
C PHE A 96 -0.86 0.14 -1.12
N ASN A 97 -2.08 -0.26 -1.52
CA ASN A 97 -2.29 -1.56 -2.12
C ASN A 97 -1.76 -1.60 -3.56
N ALA A 98 -1.42 -0.43 -4.09
CA ALA A 98 -0.33 -0.27 -5.04
C ALA A 98 -0.57 -1.09 -6.31
N SER A 99 -1.79 -1.02 -6.83
CA SER A 99 -2.25 -1.77 -8.01
C SER A 99 -1.69 -1.22 -9.33
N SER A 100 -0.56 -0.51 -9.29
CA SER A 100 0.07 0.01 -10.50
C SER A 100 0.76 -1.14 -11.26
N PRO A 101 0.81 -1.08 -12.61
CA PRO A 101 1.51 -2.10 -13.39
C PRO A 101 2.97 -2.32 -12.97
N GLN A 102 3.66 -1.26 -12.56
CA GLN A 102 5.05 -1.34 -12.09
C GLN A 102 5.16 -2.14 -10.78
N ILE A 103 4.26 -1.91 -9.84
CA ILE A 103 4.29 -2.59 -8.55
C ILE A 103 3.90 -4.06 -8.71
N GLU A 104 2.89 -4.37 -9.52
CA GLU A 104 2.54 -5.75 -9.86
C GLU A 104 3.72 -6.51 -10.49
N GLN A 105 4.47 -5.88 -11.39
CA GLN A 105 5.67 -6.48 -11.98
C GLN A 105 6.77 -6.74 -10.94
N ILE A 106 6.97 -5.83 -9.97
CA ILE A 106 7.95 -6.02 -8.89
C ILE A 106 7.51 -7.19 -8.00
N LYS A 107 6.23 -7.21 -7.57
CA LYS A 107 5.67 -8.31 -6.76
C LYS A 107 5.82 -9.66 -7.45
N ALA A 108 5.52 -9.74 -8.75
CA ALA A 108 5.66 -10.97 -9.52
C ALA A 108 7.11 -11.49 -9.56
N ARG A 109 8.10 -10.60 -9.74
CA ARG A 109 9.53 -10.99 -9.68
C ARG A 109 9.93 -11.48 -8.30
N MET A 110 9.48 -10.80 -7.24
CA MET A 110 9.72 -11.23 -5.86
C MET A 110 9.10 -12.61 -5.58
N ALA A 111 7.83 -12.80 -5.96
CA ALA A 111 7.12 -14.05 -5.79
C ALA A 111 7.77 -15.22 -6.54
N SER A 112 8.19 -14.98 -7.78
CA SER A 112 8.92 -15.98 -8.58
C SER A 112 10.25 -16.37 -7.93
N ARG A 113 11.01 -15.40 -7.39
CA ARG A 113 12.31 -15.63 -6.76
C ARG A 113 12.22 -16.30 -5.40
N PHE A 114 11.13 -16.07 -4.67
CA PHE A 114 11.01 -16.50 -3.28
C PHE A 114 11.25 -18.01 -3.09
N GLY A 115 10.81 -18.84 -4.04
CA GLY A 115 11.03 -20.29 -4.02
C GLY A 115 12.50 -20.69 -4.05
N GLU A 116 13.35 -19.89 -4.68
CA GLU A 116 14.80 -20.11 -4.69
C GLU A 116 15.49 -19.59 -3.43
N LEU A 117 14.90 -18.58 -2.78
CA LEU A 117 15.38 -18.03 -1.49
C LEU A 117 15.02 -18.94 -0.32
N ARG A 118 13.85 -19.61 -0.39
CA ARG A 118 13.28 -20.38 0.71
C ARG A 118 14.24 -21.43 1.30
N PRO A 119 14.95 -22.26 0.52
CA PRO A 119 15.90 -23.23 1.08
C PRO A 119 17.01 -22.58 1.94
N PHE A 120 17.43 -21.37 1.60
CA PHE A 120 18.46 -20.64 2.36
C PHE A 120 17.89 -19.96 3.61
N LEU A 121 16.62 -19.55 3.59
CA LEU A 121 15.91 -19.09 4.79
C LEU A 121 15.68 -20.26 5.76
N ASP A 122 15.26 -21.41 5.23
CA ASP A 122 14.99 -22.63 6.00
C ASP A 122 16.26 -23.20 6.64
N SER A 123 17.40 -23.18 5.92
CA SER A 123 18.69 -23.59 6.49
C SER A 123 19.30 -22.58 7.45
N GLY A 124 18.80 -21.34 7.43
CA GLY A 124 19.39 -20.21 8.16
C GLY A 124 20.66 -19.65 7.55
N ALA A 125 20.95 -19.96 6.28
CA ALA A 125 22.05 -19.34 5.57
C ALA A 125 21.81 -17.83 5.36
N ILE A 126 20.55 -17.44 5.17
CA ILE A 126 20.11 -16.05 5.10
C ILE A 126 19.00 -15.79 6.11
N GLY A 127 18.78 -14.52 6.44
CA GLY A 127 17.73 -14.08 7.33
C GLY A 127 17.29 -12.64 7.06
N LEU A 128 16.24 -12.22 7.77
CA LEU A 128 15.69 -10.87 7.65
C LEU A 128 16.47 -9.88 8.52
N THR A 129 16.91 -8.77 7.95
CA THR A 129 17.54 -7.68 8.70
C THR A 129 16.49 -6.83 9.42
N ALA A 130 16.94 -5.99 10.36
CA ALA A 130 16.05 -5.12 11.15
C ALA A 130 15.31 -4.08 10.28
N ASP A 131 15.84 -3.77 9.09
CA ASP A 131 15.24 -2.88 8.09
C ASP A 131 14.44 -3.63 7.01
N GLY A 132 14.17 -4.93 7.21
CA GLY A 132 13.27 -5.69 6.36
C GLY A 132 13.87 -6.16 5.03
N LEU A 133 15.19 -6.12 4.92
CA LEU A 133 15.94 -6.69 3.81
C LEU A 133 16.40 -8.12 4.16
N ILE A 134 17.09 -8.77 3.23
CA ILE A 134 17.71 -10.07 3.43
C ILE A 134 19.23 -9.88 3.56
N ALA A 135 19.85 -10.58 4.51
CA ALA A 135 21.29 -10.67 4.62
C ALA A 135 21.73 -12.12 4.86
N VAL A 136 23.00 -12.40 4.57
CA VAL A 136 23.64 -13.66 4.96
C VAL A 136 23.76 -13.68 6.48
N HIS A 137 23.20 -14.73 7.08
CA HIS A 137 23.31 -15.02 8.51
C HIS A 137 24.48 -15.98 8.77
N ASP A 138 24.48 -17.14 8.10
CA ASP A 138 25.56 -18.13 8.18
C ASP A 138 25.85 -18.75 6.81
N ALA A 139 26.92 -18.30 6.15
CA ALA A 139 27.31 -18.83 4.86
C ALA A 139 27.65 -20.33 4.87
N ASN A 140 27.94 -20.92 6.04
CA ASN A 140 28.24 -22.34 6.17
C ASN A 140 26.98 -23.22 6.19
N ALA A 141 25.80 -22.63 6.41
CA ALA A 141 24.52 -23.29 6.23
C ALA A 141 24.10 -23.44 4.75
N ALA A 142 24.94 -22.97 3.81
CA ALA A 142 24.80 -23.19 2.37
C ALA A 142 26.01 -23.96 1.82
N SER A 143 25.77 -24.83 0.84
CA SER A 143 26.83 -25.55 0.12
C SER A 143 27.76 -24.56 -0.60
N LEU A 144 29.04 -24.92 -0.78
CA LEU A 144 29.98 -24.06 -1.52
C LEU A 144 29.49 -23.74 -2.95
N ALA A 145 28.84 -24.69 -3.61
CA ALA A 145 28.27 -24.51 -4.95
C ALA A 145 27.10 -23.51 -4.96
N ASP A 146 26.34 -23.43 -3.88
CA ASP A 146 25.16 -22.56 -3.79
C ASP A 146 25.46 -21.12 -3.35
N ARG A 147 26.60 -20.85 -2.73
CA ARG A 147 26.91 -19.53 -2.15
C ARG A 147 26.84 -18.39 -3.16
N ALA A 148 27.31 -18.61 -4.38
CA ALA A 148 27.25 -17.60 -5.43
C ALA A 148 25.80 -17.28 -5.80
N ARG A 149 24.97 -18.31 -6.02
CA ARG A 149 23.54 -18.19 -6.31
C ARG A 149 22.81 -17.50 -5.17
N MET A 150 23.06 -17.90 -3.92
CA MET A 150 22.49 -17.28 -2.72
C MET A 150 22.74 -15.76 -2.69
N ASN A 151 23.99 -15.32 -2.87
CA ASN A 151 24.33 -13.90 -2.86
C ASN A 151 23.65 -13.12 -3.98
N GLN A 152 23.53 -13.71 -5.18
CA GLN A 152 22.80 -13.10 -6.30
C GLN A 152 21.32 -12.93 -5.98
N LEU A 153 20.69 -13.95 -5.39
CA LEU A 153 19.29 -13.91 -4.99
C LEU A 153 19.05 -12.85 -3.91
N VAL A 154 19.91 -12.78 -2.88
CA VAL A 154 19.85 -11.75 -1.83
C VAL A 154 19.93 -10.35 -2.43
N SER A 155 20.89 -10.12 -3.33
CA SER A 155 21.05 -8.82 -3.99
C SER A 155 19.84 -8.45 -4.85
N ALA A 156 19.32 -9.39 -5.63
CA ALA A 156 18.16 -9.16 -6.51
C ALA A 156 16.88 -8.89 -5.69
N GLU A 157 16.67 -9.64 -4.62
CA GLU A 157 15.53 -9.46 -3.72
C GLU A 157 15.58 -8.10 -3.01
N ASN A 158 16.73 -7.72 -2.47
CA ASN A 158 16.88 -6.42 -1.82
C ASN A 158 16.72 -5.24 -2.79
N LYS A 159 17.11 -5.42 -4.06
CA LYS A 159 16.85 -4.44 -5.11
C LYS A 159 15.35 -4.28 -5.37
N ASP A 160 14.63 -5.38 -5.53
CA ASP A 160 13.17 -5.34 -5.77
C ASP A 160 12.40 -4.82 -4.55
N ARG A 161 12.77 -5.18 -3.31
CA ARG A 161 12.16 -4.62 -2.09
C ARG A 161 12.28 -3.09 -2.03
N LYS A 162 13.47 -2.56 -2.29
CA LYS A 162 13.68 -1.10 -2.31
C LYS A 162 12.90 -0.43 -3.44
N ALA A 163 12.89 -1.05 -4.63
CA ALA A 163 12.11 -0.56 -5.77
C ALA A 163 10.60 -0.56 -5.48
N LEU A 164 10.10 -1.57 -4.77
CA LEU A 164 8.71 -1.65 -4.33
C LEU A 164 8.35 -0.48 -3.42
N TYR A 165 9.17 -0.22 -2.40
CA TYR A 165 8.91 0.89 -1.45
C TYR A 165 8.91 2.25 -2.13
N GLN A 166 9.86 2.46 -3.05
CA GLN A 166 9.89 3.69 -3.85
C GLN A 166 8.65 3.81 -4.75
N ALA A 167 8.28 2.74 -5.46
CA ALA A 167 7.12 2.77 -6.35
C ALA A 167 5.80 3.01 -5.59
N ILE A 168 5.64 2.46 -4.39
CA ILE A 168 4.49 2.77 -3.52
C ILE A 168 4.51 4.24 -3.10
N ALA A 169 5.66 4.77 -2.71
CA ALA A 169 5.84 6.17 -2.33
C ALA A 169 5.47 7.11 -3.50
N ASP A 170 5.99 6.82 -4.69
CA ASP A 170 5.76 7.59 -5.92
C ASP A 170 4.29 7.55 -6.35
N ALA A 171 3.66 6.37 -6.31
CA ALA A 171 2.24 6.19 -6.64
C ALA A 171 1.32 7.02 -5.73
N ASN A 172 1.78 7.32 -4.51
CA ASN A 172 1.06 8.15 -3.55
C ASN A 172 1.47 9.63 -3.59
N ASN A 173 2.26 10.06 -4.58
CA ASN A 173 2.83 11.41 -4.69
C ASN A 173 3.62 11.85 -3.45
N GLN A 174 4.21 10.88 -2.75
CA GLN A 174 4.93 11.08 -1.49
C GLN A 174 6.27 10.33 -1.53
N PRO A 175 7.21 10.70 -2.42
CA PRO A 175 8.48 9.99 -2.58
C PRO A 175 9.30 9.92 -1.29
N GLY A 176 9.13 10.89 -0.38
CA GLY A 176 9.77 10.91 0.95
C GLY A 176 9.29 9.80 1.90
N TRP A 177 8.17 9.13 1.61
CA TRP A 177 7.65 8.05 2.45
C TRP A 177 8.37 6.73 2.26
N ALA A 178 9.22 6.56 1.24
CA ALA A 178 9.87 5.27 0.96
C ALA A 178 10.56 4.65 2.19
N GLY A 179 11.24 5.46 3.01
CA GLY A 179 11.87 4.98 4.25
C GLY A 179 10.88 4.58 5.35
N GLN A 180 9.75 5.28 5.46
CA GLN A 180 8.68 4.94 6.41
C GLN A 180 7.95 3.67 5.99
N ILE A 181 7.68 3.53 4.68
CA ILE A 181 7.14 2.32 4.07
C ILE A 181 8.08 1.14 4.34
N GLN A 182 9.38 1.29 4.10
CA GLN A 182 10.37 0.24 4.39
C GLN A 182 10.32 -0.18 5.86
N LYS A 183 10.29 0.77 6.80
CA LYS A 183 10.22 0.48 8.23
C LYS A 183 8.96 -0.32 8.58
N THR A 184 7.80 0.10 8.09
CA THR A 184 6.54 -0.63 8.30
C THR A 184 6.63 -2.04 7.72
N PHE A 185 7.10 -2.19 6.48
CA PHE A 185 7.26 -3.51 5.87
C PHE A 185 8.25 -4.39 6.63
N ALA A 186 9.35 -3.84 7.17
CA ALA A 186 10.32 -4.59 7.95
C ALA A 186 9.68 -5.31 9.14
N GLU A 187 8.86 -4.57 9.90
CA GLU A 187 8.11 -5.11 11.03
C GLU A 187 7.15 -6.22 10.58
N ARG A 188 6.46 -6.02 9.44
CA ARG A 188 5.53 -7.01 8.90
C ARG A 188 6.23 -8.27 8.37
N TRP A 189 7.33 -8.14 7.63
CA TRP A 189 8.15 -9.27 7.17
C TRP A 189 8.61 -10.14 8.34
N ILE A 190 9.15 -9.51 9.39
CA ILE A 190 9.59 -10.24 10.60
C ILE A 190 8.41 -10.86 11.33
N SER A 191 7.25 -10.19 11.39
CA SER A 191 6.07 -10.74 12.06
C SER A 191 5.54 -12.00 11.38
N GLN A 192 5.57 -12.04 10.05
CA GLN A 192 5.04 -13.13 9.24
C GLN A 192 6.08 -14.23 8.92
N ALA A 193 7.36 -14.01 9.24
CA ALA A 193 8.42 -14.98 9.03
C ALA A 193 8.06 -16.36 9.62
N GLN A 194 8.40 -17.44 8.91
CA GLN A 194 8.12 -18.79 9.38
C GLN A 194 8.93 -19.12 10.63
N SER A 195 8.39 -20.00 11.47
CA SER A 195 9.13 -20.51 12.63
C SER A 195 10.44 -21.14 12.18
N GLY A 196 11.51 -20.82 12.89
CA GLY A 196 12.85 -21.29 12.59
C GLY A 196 13.67 -20.39 11.67
N TRP A 197 13.06 -19.37 11.03
CA TRP A 197 13.83 -18.40 10.26
C TRP A 197 14.58 -17.41 11.16
N TRP A 198 15.72 -16.93 10.67
CA TRP A 198 16.53 -15.95 11.37
C TRP A 198 16.11 -14.52 11.01
N TYR A 199 16.10 -13.65 12.02
CA TYR A 199 15.84 -12.22 11.86
C TYR A 199 16.71 -11.40 12.82
N GLN A 200 17.03 -10.15 12.47
CA GLN A 200 17.77 -9.25 13.36
C GLN A 200 16.84 -8.52 14.33
N SER A 201 17.25 -8.48 15.60
CA SER A 201 16.56 -7.74 16.67
C SER A 201 17.56 -7.34 17.74
N GLY A 202 17.57 -6.06 18.14
CA GLY A 202 18.48 -5.56 19.18
C GLY A 202 19.96 -5.63 18.79
N GLY A 203 20.29 -5.54 17.50
CA GLY A 203 21.67 -5.59 17.00
C GLY A 203 22.25 -6.99 16.79
N GLY A 204 21.50 -8.04 17.07
CA GLY A 204 21.92 -9.43 16.84
C GLY A 204 20.88 -10.25 16.08
N TRP A 205 21.25 -11.46 15.70
CA TRP A 205 20.34 -12.43 15.07
C TRP A 205 19.55 -13.21 16.11
N LYS A 206 18.26 -13.41 15.85
CA LYS A 206 17.32 -14.23 16.63
C LYS A 206 16.62 -15.20 15.70
N LYS A 207 16.22 -16.34 16.24
CA LYS A 207 15.41 -17.33 15.54
C LYS A 207 13.94 -17.14 15.90
N LYS A 208 13.06 -17.19 14.90
CA LYS A 208 11.61 -17.02 15.03
C LYS A 208 10.95 -18.23 15.67
#